data_AF-A0A944N8P4-F1
#
_entry.id   AF-A0A944N8P4-F1
#
_cell.length_a   1.000
_cell.length_b   1.000
_cell.length_c   1.000
_cell.angle_alpha   90.00
_cell.angle_beta   90.00
_cell.angle_gamma   90.00
#
_symmetry.space_group_name_H-M   'P 1'
#
loop_
_entity.id
_entity.type
_entity.pdbx_description
1 polymer ?
#
loop_
_entity_poly.entity_id
_entity_poly.type
_entity_poly.pdbx_seq_one_letter_code
_entity_poly.pdbx_strand_id
1 'polypeptide(L)'
;MLLNSRGAPAPGEELERKSSISFHQKGTPLLISAKLLRSYHCGQIDLARITCRKSGPIIELGEVKSRYQPSERQYGRLRRSANFLAQIFNLPATLTVAFGQKEPLPKK
;
A
#
# COMPACT_ATOMS: atom_id res chain seq x y z
N MET A 1 -8.17 14.28 10.36
CA MET A 1 -7.75 13.39 11.45
C MET A 1 -9.00 12.91 12.16
N LEU A 2 -9.25 11.60 12.18
CA LEU A 2 -10.35 11.03 12.93
C LEU A 2 -9.81 10.62 14.31
N LEU A 3 -10.01 11.50 15.28
CA LEU A 3 -9.62 11.22 16.66
C LEU A 3 -10.56 10.16 17.25
N ASN A 4 -10.02 9.22 18.00
CA ASN A 4 -10.79 8.32 18.83
C ASN A 4 -11.51 9.11 19.95
N SER A 5 -12.34 8.43 20.74
CA SER A 5 -13.10 9.03 21.85
C SER A 5 -12.24 9.72 22.94
N ARG A 6 -10.90 9.61 22.86
CA ARG A 6 -9.92 10.21 23.77
C ARG A 6 -9.04 11.28 23.09
N GLY A 7 -9.35 11.70 21.87
CA GLY A 7 -8.56 12.72 21.17
C GLY A 7 -7.24 12.21 20.58
N ALA A 8 -7.02 10.89 20.51
CA ALA A 8 -5.82 10.28 19.92
C ALA A 8 -6.13 9.65 18.55
N PRO A 9 -5.15 9.51 17.63
CA PRO A 9 -5.38 8.84 16.35
C PRO A 9 -5.94 7.44 16.53
N ALA A 10 -6.85 7.01 15.66
CA ALA A 10 -7.30 5.62 15.65
C ALA A 10 -6.09 4.67 15.48
N PRO A 11 -6.03 3.49 16.12
CA PRO A 11 -4.88 2.59 16.02
C PRO A 11 -4.46 2.21 14.60
N GLY A 12 -5.42 2.17 13.66
CA GLY A 12 -5.15 1.97 12.23
C GLY A 12 -4.45 3.17 11.58
N GLU A 13 -4.85 4.40 11.93
CA GLU A 13 -4.31 5.64 11.36
C GLU A 13 -2.85 5.85 11.77
N GLU A 14 -2.48 5.56 13.02
CA GLU A 14 -1.08 5.65 13.46
C GLU A 14 -0.19 4.59 12.78
N LEU A 15 -0.73 3.39 12.54
CA LEU A 15 0.00 2.35 11.81
C LEU A 15 0.22 2.75 10.35
N GLU A 16 -0.82 3.24 9.68
CA GLU A 16 -0.75 3.76 8.31
C GLU A 16 0.23 4.92 8.22
N ARG A 17 0.21 5.85 9.18
CA ARG A 17 1.14 6.98 9.24
C ARG A 17 2.60 6.52 9.34
N LYS A 18 2.91 5.63 10.29
CA LYS A 18 4.28 5.08 10.45
C LYS A 18 4.73 4.33 9.20
N SER A 19 3.85 3.51 8.65
CA SER A 19 4.11 2.74 7.42
C SER A 19 4.36 3.68 6.24
N SER A 20 3.56 4.73 6.09
CA SER A 20 3.70 5.75 5.07
C SER A 20 5.04 6.46 5.14
N ILE A 21 5.47 6.93 6.32
CA ILE A 21 6.77 7.60 6.48
C ILE A 21 7.91 6.67 6.06
N SER A 22 7.96 5.45 6.60
CA SER A 22 9.04 4.48 6.30
C SER A 22 9.04 4.02 4.84
N PHE A 23 7.86 3.86 4.24
CA PHE A 23 7.70 3.45 2.86
C PHE A 23 8.09 4.58 1.89
N HIS A 24 7.60 5.79 2.12
CA HIS A 24 7.84 6.91 1.20
C HIS A 24 9.28 7.46 1.26
N GLN A 25 10.04 7.20 2.33
CA GLN A 25 11.46 7.59 2.42
C GLN A 25 12.38 6.88 1.40
N LYS A 26 11.96 5.78 0.78
CA LYS A 26 12.81 4.93 -0.09
C LYS A 26 12.47 5.06 -1.58
N GLY A 27 11.77 6.11 -1.97
CA GLY A 27 11.37 6.36 -3.36
C GLY A 27 10.55 7.63 -3.50
N THR A 28 10.04 7.88 -4.70
CA THR A 28 9.17 9.02 -4.99
C THR A 28 7.72 8.64 -4.65
N PRO A 29 7.05 9.32 -3.70
CA PRO A 29 5.66 9.03 -3.38
C PRO A 29 4.74 9.24 -4.58
N LEU A 30 3.80 8.33 -4.78
CA LEU A 30 2.82 8.39 -5.86
C LEU A 30 1.42 8.60 -5.28
N LEU A 31 0.86 9.79 -5.48
CA LEU A 31 -0.52 10.07 -5.07
C LEU A 31 -1.48 9.55 -6.14
N ILE A 32 -2.42 8.68 -5.72
CA ILE A 32 -3.37 8.06 -6.63
C ILE A 32 -4.79 8.40 -6.20
N SER A 33 -5.59 8.87 -7.16
CA SER A 33 -7.01 9.13 -6.90
C SER A 33 -7.77 7.83 -6.63
N ALA A 34 -8.25 7.67 -5.40
CA ALA A 34 -9.12 6.54 -5.05
C ALA A 34 -10.42 6.52 -5.88
N LYS A 35 -10.91 7.70 -6.31
CA LYS A 35 -12.07 7.81 -7.20
C LYS A 35 -11.77 7.21 -8.58
N LEU A 36 -10.59 7.51 -9.13
CA LEU A 36 -10.14 6.95 -10.40
C LEU A 36 -9.99 5.42 -10.32
N LEU A 37 -9.36 4.90 -9.28
CA LEU A 37 -9.24 3.45 -9.11
C LEU A 37 -10.61 2.76 -9.07
N ARG A 38 -11.58 3.35 -8.35
CA ARG A 38 -12.94 2.81 -8.27
C ARG A 38 -13.67 2.82 -9.61
N SER A 39 -13.52 3.86 -10.44
CA SER A 39 -14.15 3.89 -11.76
C SER A 39 -13.62 2.81 -12.72
N TYR A 40 -12.41 2.31 -12.47
CA TYR A 40 -11.80 1.18 -13.20
C TYR A 40 -11.87 -0.15 -12.43
N HIS A 41 -12.77 -0.29 -11.46
CA HIS A 41 -12.98 -1.53 -10.70
C HIS A 41 -11.72 -2.08 -9.99
N CYS A 42 -10.80 -1.19 -9.66
CA CYS A 42 -9.54 -1.49 -8.98
C CYS A 42 -9.71 -1.52 -7.45
N GLY A 43 -8.71 -2.09 -6.78
CA GLY A 43 -8.55 -2.04 -5.32
C GLY A 43 -8.12 -0.65 -4.85
N GLN A 44 -8.50 -0.29 -3.62
CA GLN A 44 -7.85 0.83 -2.93
C GLN A 44 -6.41 0.45 -2.65
N ILE A 45 -5.52 1.44 -2.69
CA ILE A 45 -4.10 1.28 -2.41
C ILE A 45 -3.80 2.20 -1.23
N ASP A 46 -3.20 1.64 -0.17
CA ASP A 46 -2.84 2.43 1.01
C ASP A 46 -1.58 3.26 0.75
N LEU A 47 -0.55 2.65 0.14
CA LEU A 47 0.74 3.26 -0.13
C LEU A 47 1.18 3.02 -1.57
N ALA A 48 1.79 4.02 -2.21
CA ALA A 48 2.37 3.86 -3.54
C ALA A 48 3.61 4.73 -3.71
N ARG A 49 4.65 4.17 -4.33
CA ARG A 49 5.88 4.89 -4.65
C ARG A 49 6.46 4.43 -5.98
N ILE A 50 7.28 5.27 -6.59
CA ILE A 50 8.19 4.89 -7.67
C ILE A 50 9.58 4.68 -7.05
N THR A 51 10.22 3.55 -7.35
CA THR A 51 11.57 3.23 -6.87
C THR A 51 12.44 2.72 -8.01
N CYS A 52 13.74 3.00 -7.96
CA CYS A 52 14.70 2.52 -8.96
C CYS A 52 15.30 1.18 -8.51
N ARG A 53 15.18 0.16 -9.36
CA ARG A 53 15.88 -1.12 -9.19
C ARG A 53 16.97 -1.26 -10.25
N LYS A 54 17.79 -2.31 -10.15
CA LYS A 54 18.82 -2.63 -11.16
C LYS A 54 18.25 -2.73 -12.58
N SER A 55 17.00 -3.17 -12.72
CA SER A 55 16.28 -3.31 -13.99
C SER A 55 15.53 -2.05 -14.45
N GLY A 56 15.68 -0.92 -13.74
CA GLY A 56 14.97 0.33 -14.02
C GLY A 56 13.91 0.71 -12.98
N PRO A 57 13.17 1.81 -13.21
CA PRO A 57 12.12 2.28 -12.32
C PRO A 57 10.92 1.34 -12.30
N ILE A 58 10.33 1.16 -11.12
CA ILE A 58 9.11 0.39 -10.92
C ILE A 58 8.13 1.14 -10.01
N ILE A 59 6.84 0.86 -10.17
CA ILE A 59 5.81 1.24 -9.20
C ILE A 59 5.72 0.15 -8.14
N GLU A 60 5.84 0.54 -6.87
CA GLU A 60 5.65 -0.35 -5.73
C GLU A 60 4.41 0.09 -4.97
N LEU A 61 3.46 -0.83 -4.81
CA LEU A 61 2.24 -0.61 -4.05
C LEU A 61 2.34 -1.34 -2.71
N GLY A 62 2.06 -0.63 -1.63
CA GLY A 62 2.02 -1.14 -0.27
C GLY A 62 0.58 -1.29 0.22
N GLU A 63 0.22 -2.48 0.67
CA GLU A 63 -1.00 -2.72 1.47
C GLU A 63 -0.59 -2.75 2.96
N VAL A 64 -1.22 -1.93 3.79
CA VAL A 64 -0.94 -1.90 5.23
C VAL A 64 -1.88 -2.86 5.94
N LYS A 65 -1.32 -3.86 6.63
CA LYS A 65 -2.09 -4.80 7.45
C LYS A 65 -1.48 -4.98 8.83
N SER A 66 -2.34 -5.06 9.83
CA SER A 66 -1.92 -5.28 11.22
C SER A 66 -1.70 -6.75 11.57
N ARG A 67 -2.47 -7.70 10.99
CA ARG A 67 -2.47 -9.10 11.47
C ARG A 67 -2.73 -10.19 10.42
N TYR A 68 -3.39 -9.91 9.30
CA TYR A 68 -3.89 -10.93 8.37
C TYR A 68 -3.43 -10.69 6.92
N GLN A 69 -3.21 -11.78 6.19
CA GLN A 69 -3.01 -11.73 4.74
C GLN A 69 -4.30 -11.27 4.04
N PRO A 70 -4.20 -10.53 2.91
CA PRO A 70 -5.36 -10.14 2.14
C PRO A 70 -6.09 -11.38 1.61
N SER A 71 -7.42 -11.33 1.59
CA SER A 71 -8.22 -12.37 0.93
C SER A 71 -7.92 -12.41 -0.58
N GLU A 72 -8.13 -13.55 -1.23
CA GLU A 72 -7.97 -13.73 -2.68
C GLU A 72 -8.72 -12.65 -3.49
N ARG A 73 -9.92 -12.27 -3.04
CA ARG A 73 -10.70 -11.21 -3.68
C ARG A 73 -10.04 -9.83 -3.54
N GLN A 74 -9.48 -9.52 -2.37
CA GLN A 74 -8.75 -8.27 -2.16
C GLN A 74 -7.46 -8.26 -2.98
N TYR A 75 -6.72 -9.36 -2.99
CA TYR A 75 -5.51 -9.50 -3.79
C TYR A 75 -5.80 -9.34 -5.29
N GLY A 76 -6.86 -9.95 -5.80
CA GLY A 76 -7.31 -9.76 -7.18
C GLY A 76 -7.63 -8.30 -7.53
N ARG A 77 -8.24 -7.55 -6.59
CA ARG A 77 -8.50 -6.12 -6.77
C ARG A 77 -7.21 -5.28 -6.78
N LEU A 78 -6.28 -5.57 -5.89
CA LEU A 78 -4.96 -4.89 -5.85
C LEU A 78 -4.14 -5.18 -7.11
N ARG A 79 -4.19 -6.40 -7.61
CA ARG A 79 -3.52 -6.78 -8.87
C ARG A 79 -4.08 -6.00 -10.06
N ARG A 80 -5.39 -5.77 -10.11
CA ARG A 80 -5.99 -4.87 -11.11
C ARG A 80 -5.45 -3.45 -10.99
N SER A 81 -5.31 -2.93 -9.77
CA SER A 81 -4.73 -1.61 -9.55
C SER A 81 -3.28 -1.54 -10.05
N ALA A 82 -2.46 -2.56 -9.76
CA ALA A 82 -1.08 -2.64 -10.24
C ALA A 82 -1.01 -2.62 -11.78
N ASN A 83 -1.81 -3.46 -12.45
CA ASN A 83 -1.85 -3.52 -13.90
C ASN A 83 -2.31 -2.19 -14.53
N PHE A 84 -3.34 -1.56 -13.94
CA PHE A 84 -3.86 -0.29 -14.42
C PHE A 84 -2.81 0.83 -14.33
N LEU A 85 -2.12 0.93 -13.20
CA LEU A 85 -1.06 1.92 -13.01
C LEU A 85 0.14 1.63 -13.92
N ALA A 86 0.48 0.36 -14.12
CA ALA A 86 1.56 -0.01 -15.02
C ALA A 86 1.31 0.49 -16.45
N GLN A 87 0.07 0.44 -16.91
CA GLN A 87 -0.34 0.95 -18.22
C GLN A 87 -0.29 2.48 -18.29
N ILE A 88 -0.81 3.19 -17.28
CA ILE A 88 -0.83 4.66 -17.27
C ILE A 88 0.58 5.24 -17.29
N PHE A 89 1.46 4.71 -16.44
CA PHE A 89 2.80 5.27 -16.25
C PHE A 89 3.84 4.64 -17.17
N ASN A 90 3.47 3.60 -17.94
CA ASN A 90 4.40 2.80 -18.73
C ASN A 90 5.58 2.27 -17.88
N LEU A 91 5.28 1.79 -16.67
CA LEU A 91 6.26 1.27 -15.71
C LEU A 91 5.78 -0.07 -15.15
N PRO A 92 6.66 -1.05 -14.91
CA PRO A 92 6.26 -2.27 -14.20
C PRO A 92 5.77 -1.94 -12.79
N ALA A 93 4.75 -2.65 -12.32
CA ALA A 93 4.18 -2.48 -10.98
C ALA A 93 4.27 -3.77 -10.16
N THR A 94 4.57 -3.64 -8.87
CA THR A 94 4.61 -4.76 -7.92
C THR A 94 3.78 -4.49 -6.67
N LEU A 95 3.25 -5.55 -6.06
CA LEU A 95 2.53 -5.50 -4.80
C LEU A 95 3.44 -5.98 -3.67
N THR A 96 3.53 -5.19 -2.61
CA THR A 96 4.20 -5.56 -1.36
C THR A 96 3.21 -5.41 -0.21
N VAL A 97 3.12 -6.41 0.66
CA VAL A 97 2.30 -6.30 1.87
C VAL A 97 3.21 -5.75 2.97
N ALA A 98 2.94 -4.51 3.39
CA ALA A 98 3.59 -3.91 4.54
C ALA A 98 2.85 -4.41 5.79
N PHE A 99 3.38 -5.47 6.40
CA PHE A 99 2.91 -5.88 7.72
C PHE A 99 3.37 -4.83 8.73
N GLY A 100 2.43 -4.28 9.50
CA GLY A 100 2.79 -3.59 10.72
C GLY A 100 3.64 -4.53 11.54
N GLN A 101 4.87 -4.12 11.87
CA GLN A 101 5.85 -4.99 12.50
C GLN A 101 5.21 -5.76 13.66
N LYS A 102 4.98 -7.05 13.44
CA LYS A 102 4.97 -8.01 14.52
C LYS A 102 6.40 -8.52 14.57
N GLU A 103 7.01 -8.39 15.73
CA GLU A 103 8.06 -9.32 16.15
C GLU A 103 7.73 -10.73 15.65
N PRO A 104 8.73 -11.50 15.21
CA PRO A 104 8.49 -12.83 14.65
C PRO A 104 7.62 -13.65 15.61
N LEU A 105 6.53 -14.20 15.08
CA LEU A 105 5.69 -15.13 15.84
C LEU A 105 6.61 -16.25 16.39
N PRO A 106 6.49 -16.60 17.69
CA PRO A 106 7.28 -17.67 18.25
C PRO A 106 7.03 -18.94 17.42
N LYS A 107 8.13 -19.56 16.98
CA LYS A 107 8.07 -20.87 16.33
C LYS A 107 7.45 -21.83 17.34
N LYS A 108 6.36 -22.49 16.94
CA LYS A 108 5.84 -23.66 17.65
C LYS A 108 6.85 -24.78 17.63
#